data_AF-A0A7K9NNR9-F1
#
_entry.id   AF-A0A7K9NNR9-F1
#
_cell.length_a   1.000
_cell.length_b   1.000
_cell.length_c   1.000
_cell.angle_alpha   90.00
_cell.angle_beta   90.00
_cell.angle_gamma   90.00
#
_symmetry.space_group_name_H-M   'P 1'
#
loop_
_entity.id
_entity.type
_entity.pdbx_description
1 polymer ?
#
loop_
_entity_poly.entity_id
_entity_poly.type
_entity_poly.pdbx_seq_one_letter_code
_entity_poly.pdbx_strand_id
1 'polypeptide(L)'
;PPWLSADDLQKMQLLSSGQVVSKTRVPAHGQIMRVGLHAMGDAKGDAKGDVSPASTEGDCQDGHCGLIKRPGDLYEVLAFHLDRVLGLNRSLPAVARRFTSRLLPYSYTDGAPRPIIWWAPDLQHLEDANNDQNSCALGWLQYQEMLQPHRPKLVAGDAPCSSIPHSEWSRLALFDFLLQIHDRLDRYCCGFQPDPSEPCVEEMLHEKCRNPAELALVHILVRRSAPSRLVFIDNAGRPQHPEEKLNFRLLQGIDSFPAAAVATLRSGRLQSLLLESLRLDRELWESQGGAEGLRPLLRTIDRRAHVLLRHIQEHNLTLFEDSP
;
A
#
# COMPACT_ATOMS: atom_id res chain seq x y z
N PRO A 1 6.42 -11.30 -16.37
CA PRO A 1 7.39 -10.21 -16.14
C PRO A 1 8.33 -10.56 -14.98
N PRO A 2 9.61 -10.20 -15.05
CA PRO A 2 10.64 -10.64 -14.09
C PRO A 2 10.49 -10.06 -12.68
N TRP A 3 9.68 -9.02 -12.50
CA TRP A 3 9.48 -8.33 -11.22
C TRP A 3 8.35 -8.90 -10.34
N LEU A 4 7.54 -9.84 -10.86
CA LEU A 4 6.54 -10.56 -10.04
C LEU A 4 7.13 -11.90 -9.62
N SER A 5 7.14 -12.15 -8.32
CA SER A 5 7.57 -13.45 -7.78
C SER A 5 6.54 -14.54 -8.06
N ALA A 6 6.93 -15.81 -7.91
CA ALA A 6 5.99 -16.93 -8.00
C ALA A 6 4.87 -16.81 -6.93
N ASP A 7 5.24 -16.32 -5.74
CA ASP A 7 4.32 -16.07 -4.64
C ASP A 7 3.30 -14.97 -4.97
N ASP A 8 3.74 -13.88 -5.61
CA ASP A 8 2.85 -12.83 -6.11
C ASP A 8 1.82 -13.40 -7.09
N LEU A 9 2.27 -14.17 -8.08
CA LEU A 9 1.41 -14.75 -9.11
C LEU A 9 0.40 -15.73 -8.52
N GLN A 10 0.81 -16.57 -7.56
CA GLN A 10 -0.08 -17.49 -6.86
C GLN A 10 -1.17 -16.74 -6.10
N LYS A 11 -0.79 -15.69 -5.35
CA LYS A 11 -1.75 -14.87 -4.59
C LYS A 11 -2.68 -14.09 -5.52
N MET A 12 -2.17 -13.50 -6.60
CA MET A 12 -3.00 -12.83 -7.62
C MET A 12 -4.02 -13.79 -8.24
N GLN A 13 -3.62 -15.04 -8.52
CA GLN A 13 -4.53 -16.06 -9.05
C GLN A 13 -5.64 -16.40 -8.05
N LEU A 14 -5.31 -16.57 -6.78
CA LEU A 14 -6.29 -16.82 -5.72
C LEU A 14 -7.26 -15.64 -5.59
N LEU A 15 -6.76 -14.41 -5.54
CA LEU A 15 -7.57 -13.21 -5.36
C LEU A 15 -8.52 -12.97 -6.53
N SER A 16 -8.05 -13.17 -7.76
CA SER A 16 -8.83 -12.93 -8.99
C SER A 16 -9.89 -14.00 -9.23
N SER A 17 -9.61 -15.27 -8.93
CA SER A 17 -10.46 -16.41 -9.34
C SER A 17 -11.03 -17.23 -8.19
N GLY A 18 -10.50 -17.12 -6.97
CA GLY A 18 -10.88 -17.93 -5.83
C GLY A 18 -12.36 -17.74 -5.45
N GLN A 19 -13.03 -18.84 -5.10
CA GLN A 19 -14.41 -18.80 -4.65
C GLN A 19 -14.49 -18.15 -3.26
N VAL A 20 -15.35 -17.14 -3.11
CA VAL A 20 -15.64 -16.57 -1.78
C VAL A 20 -16.45 -17.60 -0.99
N VAL A 21 -15.85 -18.12 0.07
CA VAL A 21 -16.45 -19.16 0.94
C VAL A 21 -16.90 -18.61 2.30
N SER A 22 -16.31 -17.50 2.73
CA SER A 22 -16.64 -16.87 4.00
C SER A 22 -16.47 -15.35 3.92
N LYS A 23 -17.10 -14.62 4.84
CA LYS A 23 -16.97 -13.16 4.95
C LYS A 23 -16.98 -12.71 6.42
N THR A 24 -16.24 -11.65 6.70
CA THR A 24 -16.23 -10.97 7.99
C THR A 24 -16.14 -9.47 7.76
N ARG A 25 -16.93 -8.69 8.51
CA ARG A 25 -16.81 -7.23 8.50
C ARG A 25 -15.55 -6.83 9.25
N VAL A 26 -14.81 -5.85 8.73
CA VAL A 26 -13.71 -5.25 9.47
C VAL A 26 -14.30 -4.18 10.41
N PRO A 27 -14.06 -4.24 11.72
CA PRO A 27 -14.52 -3.22 12.67
C PRO A 27 -14.11 -1.81 12.23
N ALA A 28 -14.95 -0.81 12.52
CA ALA A 28 -14.78 0.60 12.16
C ALA A 28 -14.62 0.91 10.65
N HIS A 29 -14.62 -0.09 9.77
CA HIS A 29 -14.46 0.08 8.32
C HIS A 29 -15.60 -0.58 7.54
N GLY A 30 -16.80 0.01 7.62
CA GLY A 30 -18.04 -0.56 7.05
C GLY A 30 -18.04 -0.79 5.53
N GLN A 31 -17.08 -0.20 4.80
CA GLN A 31 -16.92 -0.35 3.36
C GLN A 31 -15.76 -1.30 2.96
N ILE A 32 -15.16 -1.98 3.93
CA ILE A 32 -14.11 -2.98 3.73
C ILE A 32 -14.64 -4.34 4.22
N MET A 33 -14.37 -5.40 3.45
CA MET A 33 -14.79 -6.75 3.79
C MET A 33 -13.63 -7.73 3.71
N ARG A 34 -13.38 -8.47 4.79
CA ARG A 34 -12.48 -9.62 4.78
C ARG A 34 -13.22 -10.85 4.27
N VAL A 35 -12.62 -11.60 3.36
CA VAL A 35 -13.22 -12.81 2.77
C VAL A 35 -12.22 -13.95 2.78
N GLY A 36 -12.70 -15.16 3.04
CA GLY A 36 -11.97 -16.40 2.76
C GLY A 36 -12.19 -16.84 1.31
N LEU A 37 -11.14 -17.35 0.68
CA LEU A 37 -11.06 -17.72 -0.73
C LEU A 37 -10.51 -19.14 -0.87
N HIS A 38 -11.21 -20.01 -1.59
CA HIS A 38 -10.65 -21.32 -1.99
C HIS A 38 -10.40 -21.35 -3.49
N ALA A 39 -9.36 -22.07 -3.93
CA ALA A 39 -9.09 -22.22 -5.35
C ALA A 39 -10.22 -23.01 -6.03
N MET A 40 -10.53 -22.66 -7.28
CA MET A 40 -11.52 -23.38 -8.08
C MET A 40 -11.03 -24.82 -8.31
N GLY A 41 -11.68 -25.80 -7.68
CA GLY A 41 -11.32 -27.23 -7.77
C GLY A 41 -10.88 -27.86 -6.44
N ASP A 42 -10.59 -27.06 -5.40
CA ASP A 42 -10.31 -27.57 -4.04
C ASP A 42 -11.57 -27.96 -3.26
N ALA A 43 -12.74 -27.83 -3.89
CA ALA A 43 -13.96 -28.50 -3.49
C ALA A 43 -13.83 -30.02 -3.74
N LYS A 44 -12.90 -30.68 -3.05
CA LYS A 44 -12.98 -32.13 -2.83
C LYS A 44 -14.27 -32.37 -2.05
N GLY A 45 -15.16 -33.12 -2.69
CA GLY A 45 -16.53 -33.26 -2.28
C GLY A 45 -16.70 -33.78 -0.85
N ASP A 46 -17.78 -33.32 -0.23
CA ASP A 46 -18.59 -34.14 0.64
C ASP A 46 -20.06 -33.77 0.40
N ALA A 47 -20.66 -34.49 -0.54
CA ALA A 47 -22.08 -34.77 -0.46
C ALA A 47 -22.29 -35.63 0.79
N LYS A 48 -22.95 -35.07 1.81
CA LYS A 48 -23.30 -35.67 3.12
C LYS A 48 -22.18 -35.68 4.17
N GLY A 49 -21.86 -34.50 4.69
CA GLY A 49 -21.28 -34.33 6.02
C GLY A 49 -21.72 -32.98 6.55
N ASP A 50 -22.07 -32.89 7.83
CA ASP A 50 -22.43 -31.64 8.49
C ASP A 50 -21.16 -30.75 8.54
N VAL A 51 -20.95 -29.98 7.47
CA VAL A 51 -19.77 -29.11 7.32
C VAL A 51 -19.92 -27.99 8.35
N SER A 52 -19.23 -28.15 9.47
CA SER A 52 -18.96 -27.05 10.38
C SER A 52 -18.46 -25.87 9.55
N PRO A 53 -19.01 -24.65 9.70
CA PRO A 53 -18.62 -23.53 8.86
C PRO A 53 -17.10 -23.39 8.94
N ALA A 54 -16.41 -23.55 7.80
CA ALA A 54 -14.97 -23.34 7.71
C ALA A 54 -14.67 -22.02 8.42
N SER A 55 -13.89 -22.10 9.50
CA SER A 55 -13.67 -20.93 10.33
C SER A 55 -12.88 -19.94 9.47
N THR A 56 -13.43 -18.75 9.25
CA THR A 56 -12.78 -17.71 8.44
C THR A 56 -11.37 -17.42 8.95
N GLU A 57 -11.14 -17.63 10.24
CA GLU A 57 -9.85 -17.47 10.87
C GLU A 57 -8.83 -18.54 10.44
N GLY A 58 -9.23 -19.81 10.28
CA GLY A 58 -8.35 -20.87 9.78
C GLY A 58 -7.88 -20.61 8.36
N ASP A 59 -8.82 -20.29 7.45
CA ASP A 59 -8.50 -19.93 6.06
C ASP A 59 -7.54 -18.73 6.00
N CYS A 60 -7.75 -17.72 6.84
CA CYS A 60 -6.89 -16.53 6.85
C CYS A 60 -5.47 -16.84 7.34
N GLN A 61 -5.32 -17.70 8.36
CA GLN A 61 -4.00 -18.12 8.85
C GLN A 61 -3.18 -18.86 7.78
N ASP A 62 -3.86 -19.63 6.93
CA ASP A 62 -3.24 -20.32 5.80
C ASP A 62 -2.96 -19.40 4.60
N GLY A 63 -3.26 -18.10 4.71
CA GLY A 63 -3.04 -17.11 3.65
C GLY A 63 -4.11 -17.16 2.55
N HIS A 64 -5.27 -17.76 2.82
CA HIS A 64 -6.38 -17.89 1.89
C HIS A 64 -7.42 -16.77 2.03
N CYS A 65 -7.03 -15.60 2.51
CA CYS A 65 -7.94 -14.47 2.70
C CYS A 65 -7.56 -13.24 1.87
N GLY A 66 -8.57 -12.40 1.61
CA GLY A 66 -8.39 -11.09 1.00
C GLY A 66 -9.29 -10.02 1.64
N LEU A 67 -8.89 -8.76 1.46
CA LEU A 67 -9.65 -7.56 1.82
C LEU A 67 -10.22 -6.92 0.58
N ILE A 68 -11.54 -6.94 0.43
CA ILE A 68 -12.25 -6.20 -0.60
C ILE A 68 -12.40 -4.75 -0.13
N LYS A 69 -11.86 -3.78 -0.89
CA LYS A 69 -11.99 -2.34 -0.57
C LYS A 69 -13.09 -1.68 -1.43
N ARG A 70 -13.11 -0.34 -1.42
CA ARG A 70 -14.12 0.48 -2.12
C ARG A 70 -13.78 0.51 -3.61
N PRO A 71 -14.75 0.74 -4.51
CA PRO A 71 -14.47 0.86 -5.95
C PRO A 71 -13.53 2.03 -6.26
N GLY A 72 -13.59 3.10 -5.46
CA GLY A 72 -12.68 4.25 -5.59
C GLY A 72 -11.21 3.94 -5.29
N ASP A 73 -10.93 2.80 -4.65
CA ASP A 73 -9.57 2.42 -4.22
C ASP A 73 -8.84 1.57 -5.28
N LEU A 74 -9.36 1.45 -6.51
CA LEU A 74 -8.75 0.63 -7.58
C LEU A 74 -7.27 0.94 -7.84
N TYR A 75 -6.82 2.15 -7.50
CA TYR A 75 -5.42 2.54 -7.61
C TYR A 75 -4.47 1.73 -6.71
N GLU A 76 -4.97 1.04 -5.67
CA GLU A 76 -4.21 0.06 -4.88
C GLU A 76 -3.59 -1.03 -5.76
N VAL A 77 -4.30 -1.45 -6.81
CA VAL A 77 -3.79 -2.46 -7.76
C VAL A 77 -2.59 -1.88 -8.51
N LEU A 78 -2.70 -0.63 -8.98
CA LEU A 78 -1.56 0.04 -9.62
C LEU A 78 -0.39 0.20 -8.66
N ALA A 79 -0.65 0.59 -7.41
CA ALA A 79 0.35 0.76 -6.37
C ALA A 79 1.13 -0.55 -6.13
N PHE A 80 0.44 -1.70 -6.10
CA PHE A 80 1.08 -3.02 -6.05
C PHE A 80 2.00 -3.28 -7.24
N HIS A 81 1.53 -3.04 -8.47
CA HIS A 81 2.36 -3.23 -9.66
C HIS A 81 3.55 -2.25 -9.72
N LEU A 82 3.39 -1.01 -9.25
CA LEU A 82 4.47 -0.03 -9.15
C LEU A 82 5.56 -0.48 -8.16
N ASP A 83 5.17 -0.94 -6.98
CA ASP A 83 6.09 -1.47 -5.97
C ASP A 83 6.99 -2.56 -6.56
N ARG A 84 6.40 -3.50 -7.30
CA ARG A 84 7.13 -4.59 -7.96
C ARG A 84 8.03 -4.10 -9.09
N VAL A 85 7.54 -3.22 -9.97
CA VAL A 85 8.34 -2.64 -11.07
C VAL A 85 9.54 -1.84 -10.55
N LEU A 86 9.41 -1.18 -9.40
CA LEU A 86 10.49 -0.46 -8.75
C LEU A 86 11.43 -1.36 -7.92
N GLY A 87 11.10 -2.64 -7.74
CA GLY A 87 11.87 -3.59 -6.95
C GLY A 87 11.76 -3.39 -5.44
N LEU A 88 10.77 -2.61 -4.96
CA LEU A 88 10.61 -2.30 -3.54
C LEU A 88 10.18 -3.53 -2.76
N ASN A 89 9.22 -4.31 -3.30
CA ASN A 89 8.73 -5.55 -2.70
C ASN A 89 8.21 -5.37 -1.27
N ARG A 90 7.32 -4.37 -1.05
CA ARG A 90 6.77 -4.01 0.28
C ARG A 90 5.25 -3.98 0.34
N SER A 91 4.58 -3.68 -0.77
CA SER A 91 3.12 -3.79 -0.85
C SER A 91 2.65 -5.25 -0.95
N LEU A 92 1.40 -5.49 -0.51
CA LEU A 92 0.74 -6.79 -0.57
C LEU A 92 0.12 -7.01 -1.96
N PRO A 93 0.06 -8.27 -2.46
CA PRO A 93 -0.60 -8.58 -3.72
C PRO A 93 -2.02 -8.05 -3.79
N ALA A 94 -2.33 -7.34 -4.87
CA ALA A 94 -3.63 -6.73 -5.10
C ALA A 94 -4.06 -6.98 -6.54
N VAL A 95 -5.35 -7.24 -6.73
CA VAL A 95 -5.97 -7.36 -8.06
C VAL A 95 -7.32 -6.66 -8.10
N ALA A 96 -7.75 -6.22 -9.27
CA ALA A 96 -9.12 -5.81 -9.51
C ALA A 96 -10.00 -7.04 -9.73
N ARG A 97 -11.23 -6.98 -9.19
CA ARG A 97 -12.21 -8.06 -9.35
C ARG A 97 -13.63 -7.51 -9.30
N ARG A 98 -14.48 -7.99 -10.21
CA ARG A 98 -15.94 -7.91 -10.05
C ARG A 98 -16.43 -9.10 -9.25
N PHE A 99 -17.13 -8.81 -8.15
CA PHE A 99 -17.67 -9.84 -7.30
C PHE A 99 -19.11 -10.16 -7.67
N THR A 100 -19.43 -11.46 -7.69
CA THR A 100 -20.77 -11.98 -8.00
C THR A 100 -21.25 -12.99 -6.95
N SER A 101 -20.47 -13.21 -5.89
CA SER A 101 -20.79 -14.18 -4.84
C SER A 101 -22.06 -13.77 -4.09
N ARG A 102 -23.01 -14.71 -3.98
CA ARG A 102 -24.25 -14.53 -3.22
C ARG A 102 -24.01 -14.35 -1.71
N LEU A 103 -22.83 -14.69 -1.21
CA LEU A 103 -22.46 -14.44 0.19
C LEU A 103 -22.27 -12.95 0.45
N LEU A 104 -21.87 -12.18 -0.56
CA LEU A 104 -21.54 -10.76 -0.40
C LEU A 104 -22.82 -9.90 -0.46
N PRO A 105 -22.87 -8.78 0.29
CA PRO A 105 -23.98 -7.82 0.16
C PRO A 105 -24.05 -7.22 -1.26
N TYR A 106 -25.23 -6.75 -1.67
CA TYR A 106 -25.44 -6.14 -2.98
C TYR A 106 -24.47 -5.00 -3.28
N SER A 107 -24.11 -4.20 -2.28
CA SER A 107 -23.11 -3.12 -2.44
C SER A 107 -21.74 -3.61 -2.91
N TYR A 108 -21.41 -4.89 -2.77
CA TYR A 108 -20.16 -5.47 -3.27
C TYR A 108 -20.33 -6.19 -4.61
N THR A 109 -21.57 -6.42 -5.06
CA THR A 109 -21.91 -7.19 -6.27
C THR A 109 -22.75 -6.36 -7.25
N ASP A 110 -22.68 -5.03 -7.15
CA ASP A 110 -23.36 -4.05 -8.00
C ASP A 110 -22.76 -3.95 -9.42
N GLY A 111 -21.78 -4.80 -9.71
CA GLY A 111 -21.05 -4.85 -10.95
C GLY A 111 -19.82 -3.95 -10.98
N ALA A 112 -19.59 -3.06 -10.02
CA ALA A 112 -18.38 -2.23 -10.02
C ALA A 112 -17.12 -3.07 -9.74
N PRO A 113 -16.03 -2.91 -10.52
CA PRO A 113 -14.75 -3.52 -10.18
C PRO A 113 -14.22 -2.92 -8.88
N ARG A 114 -13.66 -3.78 -8.02
CA ARG A 114 -13.10 -3.42 -6.72
C ARG A 114 -11.71 -4.02 -6.58
N PRO A 115 -10.76 -3.33 -5.92
CA PRO A 115 -9.53 -3.97 -5.54
C PRO A 115 -9.82 -5.00 -4.43
N ILE A 116 -9.15 -6.13 -4.51
CA ILE A 116 -9.01 -7.09 -3.42
C ILE A 116 -7.52 -7.29 -3.15
N ILE A 117 -7.13 -7.08 -1.90
CA ILE A 117 -5.74 -7.13 -1.43
C ILE A 117 -5.57 -8.40 -0.60
N TRP A 118 -4.46 -9.11 -0.76
CA TRP A 118 -4.15 -10.28 0.05
C TRP A 118 -4.10 -9.91 1.54
N TRP A 119 -4.76 -10.71 2.38
CA TRP A 119 -4.71 -10.56 3.83
C TRP A 119 -3.49 -11.27 4.39
N ALA A 120 -2.51 -10.50 4.88
CA ALA A 120 -1.33 -11.06 5.53
C ALA A 120 -1.65 -11.47 6.98
N PRO A 121 -1.65 -12.78 7.33
CA PRO A 121 -2.05 -13.23 8.67
C PRO A 121 -1.08 -12.85 9.78
N ASP A 122 0.17 -12.61 9.42
CA ASP A 122 1.24 -12.22 10.32
C ASP A 122 1.52 -10.71 10.35
N LEU A 123 0.64 -9.90 9.75
CA LEU A 123 0.67 -8.45 9.92
C LEU A 123 0.49 -8.13 11.41
N GLN A 124 1.35 -7.28 11.94
CA GLN A 124 1.34 -6.91 13.35
C GLN A 124 0.55 -5.62 13.56
N HIS A 125 -0.51 -5.67 14.34
CA HIS A 125 -1.24 -4.48 14.76
C HIS A 125 -1.02 -4.25 16.26
N LEU A 126 -0.91 -2.99 16.66
CA LEU A 126 -1.09 -2.59 18.05
C LEU A 126 -2.55 -2.79 18.45
N GLU A 127 -2.77 -3.06 19.72
CA GLU A 127 -4.09 -2.91 20.33
C GLU A 127 -4.34 -1.41 20.53
N ASP A 128 -4.80 -0.71 19.48
CA ASP A 128 -5.18 0.69 19.56
C ASP A 128 -6.68 0.90 19.37
N ALA A 129 -7.23 1.83 20.16
CA ALA A 129 -8.66 2.17 20.10
C ALA A 129 -9.00 3.03 18.87
N ASN A 130 -8.00 3.67 18.28
CA ASN A 130 -8.16 4.59 17.15
C ASN A 130 -8.07 3.90 15.79
N ASN A 131 -7.70 2.61 15.77
CA ASN A 131 -7.60 1.81 14.55
C ASN A 131 -6.70 2.48 13.49
N ASP A 132 -5.59 3.06 13.95
CA ASP A 132 -4.59 3.75 13.13
C ASP A 132 -3.73 2.74 12.32
N GLN A 133 -3.99 1.44 12.52
CA GLN A 133 -3.34 0.29 11.91
C GLN A 133 -1.82 0.39 11.92
N ASN A 134 -1.25 0.62 13.11
CA ASN A 134 0.18 0.70 13.32
C ASN A 134 0.72 -0.58 13.99
N SER A 135 1.95 -0.98 13.70
CA SER A 135 2.73 -1.96 14.48
C SER A 135 3.51 -1.31 15.63
N CYS A 136 3.70 0.01 15.54
CA CYS A 136 4.40 0.82 16.52
C CYS A 136 3.89 2.26 16.43
N ALA A 137 3.61 2.90 17.58
CA ALA A 137 3.06 4.25 17.63
C ALA A 137 4.20 5.26 17.40
N LEU A 138 4.09 6.10 16.37
CA LEU A 138 5.15 7.02 15.99
C LEU A 138 4.59 8.41 15.68
N GLY A 139 5.11 9.42 16.38
CA GLY A 139 4.84 10.83 16.07
C GLY A 139 5.81 11.41 15.04
N TRP A 140 5.44 12.53 14.41
CA TRP A 140 6.27 13.21 13.42
C TRP A 140 7.66 13.57 13.94
N LEU A 141 7.75 14.13 15.16
CA LEU A 141 9.03 14.51 15.76
C LEU A 141 9.93 13.29 16.01
N GLN A 142 9.35 12.19 16.52
CA GLN A 142 10.09 10.94 16.75
C GLN A 142 10.58 10.33 15.44
N TYR A 143 9.73 10.30 14.41
CA TYR A 143 10.10 9.86 13.08
C TYR A 143 11.29 10.66 12.52
N GLN A 144 11.21 12.00 12.56
CA GLN A 144 12.30 12.85 12.08
C GLN A 144 13.59 12.68 12.88
N GLU A 145 13.49 12.45 14.19
CA GLU A 145 14.66 12.17 15.03
C GLU A 145 15.29 10.80 14.70
N MET A 146 14.49 9.80 14.32
CA MET A 146 14.96 8.47 13.90
C MET A 146 15.69 8.49 12.55
N LEU A 147 15.38 9.44 11.67
CA LEU A 147 16.04 9.58 10.38
C LEU A 147 17.43 10.23 10.47
N GLN A 148 17.83 10.77 11.63
CA GLN A 148 19.11 11.47 11.73
C GLN A 148 20.31 10.49 11.65
N PRO A 149 21.29 10.73 10.75
CA PRO A 149 22.38 9.77 10.45
C PRO A 149 23.39 9.54 11.60
N HIS A 150 23.35 10.32 12.67
CA HIS A 150 24.34 10.31 13.75
C HIS A 150 23.76 9.94 15.13
N ARG A 151 22.57 9.34 15.19
CA ARG A 151 22.04 8.89 16.47
C ARG A 151 22.81 7.65 16.93
N PRO A 152 23.41 7.64 18.14
CA PRO A 152 23.85 6.37 18.73
C PRO A 152 22.63 5.45 18.78
N LYS A 153 22.78 4.20 18.34
CA LYS A 153 21.71 3.19 18.38
C LYS A 153 21.05 3.29 19.76
N LEU A 154 19.81 3.79 19.80
CA LEU A 154 18.99 3.75 21.00
C LEU A 154 19.08 2.31 21.52
N VAL A 155 19.31 2.16 22.83
CA VAL A 155 19.29 0.85 23.47
C VAL A 155 18.00 0.16 23.01
N ALA A 156 18.14 -1.01 22.38
CA ALA A 156 17.01 -1.77 21.88
C ALA A 156 16.03 -1.99 23.04
N GLY A 157 14.88 -1.32 23.01
CA GLY A 157 13.90 -1.35 24.09
C GLY A 157 13.05 -0.09 24.27
N ASP A 158 13.59 1.11 24.00
CA ASP A 158 12.93 2.35 24.47
C ASP A 158 12.21 3.18 23.40
N ALA A 159 12.43 2.94 22.10
CA ALA A 159 11.80 3.71 21.03
C ALA A 159 10.91 2.83 20.11
N PRO A 160 9.65 3.24 19.84
CA PRO A 160 8.79 2.59 18.85
C PRO A 160 9.49 2.49 17.49
N CYS A 161 9.30 1.38 16.77
CA CYS A 161 9.82 1.15 15.41
C CYS A 161 11.36 1.12 15.26
N SER A 162 12.13 1.05 16.35
CA SER A 162 13.61 1.10 16.30
C SER A 162 14.27 -0.07 15.53
N SER A 163 13.55 -1.17 15.30
CA SER A 163 14.00 -2.30 14.46
C SER A 163 13.99 -2.00 12.96
N ILE A 164 13.33 -0.93 12.53
CA ILE A 164 13.14 -0.58 11.11
C ILE A 164 14.34 0.28 10.66
N PRO A 165 15.17 -0.22 9.72
CA PRO A 165 16.34 0.51 9.26
C PRO A 165 15.96 1.71 8.38
N HIS A 166 16.83 2.72 8.34
CA HIS A 166 16.64 3.92 7.52
C HIS A 166 16.23 3.63 6.06
N SER A 167 16.84 2.60 5.45
CA SER A 167 16.53 2.21 4.06
C SER A 167 15.05 1.86 3.82
N GLU A 168 14.32 1.37 4.82
CA GLU A 168 12.89 1.08 4.68
C GLU A 168 12.06 2.36 4.61
N TRP A 169 12.43 3.37 5.41
CA TRP A 169 11.82 4.69 5.35
C TRP A 169 12.11 5.39 4.02
N SER A 170 13.32 5.22 3.47
CA SER A 170 13.66 5.68 2.12
C SER A 170 12.80 5.03 1.02
N ARG A 171 12.58 3.70 1.10
CA ARG A 171 11.69 2.98 0.18
C ARG A 171 10.26 3.49 0.29
N LEU A 172 9.79 3.71 1.52
CA LEU A 172 8.46 4.22 1.79
C LEU A 172 8.27 5.63 1.21
N ALA A 173 9.16 6.56 1.53
CA ALA A 173 9.09 7.94 1.07
C ALA A 173 9.10 8.05 -0.46
N LEU A 174 9.93 7.24 -1.14
CA LEU A 174 9.94 7.17 -2.61
C LEU A 174 8.57 6.74 -3.15
N PHE A 175 8.01 5.67 -2.60
CA PHE A 175 6.74 5.11 -3.02
C PHE A 175 5.57 6.08 -2.77
N ASP A 176 5.48 6.59 -1.55
CA ASP A 176 4.45 7.53 -1.11
C ASP A 176 4.53 8.84 -1.90
N PHE A 177 5.72 9.34 -2.23
CA PHE A 177 5.86 10.53 -3.06
C PHE A 177 5.38 10.30 -4.50
N LEU A 178 5.69 9.18 -5.14
CA LEU A 178 5.22 8.92 -6.51
C LEU A 178 3.68 8.82 -6.57
N LEU A 179 3.08 8.19 -5.56
CA LEU A 179 1.64 7.98 -5.49
C LEU A 179 0.89 9.12 -4.78
N GLN A 180 1.61 10.04 -4.13
CA GLN A 180 1.08 11.08 -3.24
C GLN A 180 0.21 10.49 -2.12
N ILE A 181 0.69 9.41 -1.50
CA ILE A 181 0.11 8.83 -0.28
C ILE A 181 0.57 9.68 0.90
N HIS A 182 -0.12 10.79 1.15
CA HIS A 182 0.28 11.69 2.22
C HIS A 182 -0.22 11.24 3.60
N ASP A 183 -1.34 10.53 3.69
CA ASP A 183 -1.98 10.20 4.97
C ASP A 183 -1.05 9.45 5.94
N ARG A 184 -0.16 8.62 5.41
CA ARG A 184 0.77 7.80 6.19
C ARG A 184 1.79 8.62 7.00
N LEU A 185 2.44 9.59 6.35
CA LEU A 185 3.52 10.41 6.94
C LEU A 185 3.10 11.84 7.27
N ASP A 186 2.00 12.30 6.67
CA ASP A 186 1.46 13.66 6.76
C ASP A 186 -0.09 13.62 6.72
N ARG A 187 -0.69 12.84 7.64
CA ARG A 187 -2.14 12.74 7.90
C ARG A 187 -2.87 14.08 7.96
N TYR A 188 -2.18 15.12 8.37
CA TYR A 188 -2.73 16.45 8.64
C TYR A 188 -2.54 17.42 7.46
N CYS A 189 -1.96 16.95 6.34
CA CYS A 189 -1.66 17.75 5.15
C CYS A 189 -0.82 19.00 5.45
N CYS A 190 0.18 18.89 6.32
CA CYS A 190 1.03 20.01 6.69
C CYS A 190 2.08 20.37 5.63
N GLY A 191 2.34 19.47 4.67
CA GLY A 191 3.38 19.62 3.66
C GLY A 191 2.97 20.31 2.37
N PHE A 192 1.70 20.69 2.23
CA PHE A 192 1.17 21.38 1.05
C PHE A 192 -0.06 22.20 1.44
N GLN A 193 -0.60 22.99 0.51
CA GLN A 193 -1.89 23.66 0.70
C GLN A 193 -3.03 22.71 0.30
N PRO A 194 -3.76 22.10 1.25
CA PRO A 194 -4.81 21.14 0.92
C PRO A 194 -6.02 21.83 0.26
N ASP A 195 -6.69 21.09 -0.62
CA ASP A 195 -8.00 21.48 -1.12
C ASP A 195 -9.07 21.27 -0.03
N PRO A 196 -10.18 22.03 -0.03
CA PRO A 196 -11.21 21.90 1.00
C PRO A 196 -11.83 20.50 1.14
N SER A 197 -11.76 19.68 0.09
CA SER A 197 -12.24 18.30 0.06
C SER A 197 -11.23 17.28 0.56
N GLU A 198 -10.03 17.70 0.97
CA GLU A 198 -9.08 16.77 1.58
C GLU A 198 -9.58 16.35 2.98
N PRO A 199 -9.53 15.06 3.34
CA PRO A 199 -10.03 14.57 4.63
C PRO A 199 -9.41 15.28 5.83
N CYS A 200 -8.13 15.65 5.75
CA CYS A 200 -7.44 16.40 6.79
C CYS A 200 -8.07 17.80 7.06
N VAL A 201 -8.76 18.38 6.07
CA VAL A 201 -9.48 19.66 6.20
C VAL A 201 -10.91 19.40 6.66
N GLU A 202 -11.62 18.46 6.04
CA GLU A 202 -13.00 18.11 6.40
C GLU A 202 -13.11 17.65 7.86
N GLU A 203 -12.11 16.92 8.35
CA GLU A 203 -12.02 16.42 9.73
C GLU A 203 -11.33 17.40 10.69
N MET A 204 -11.02 18.63 10.24
CA MET A 204 -10.33 19.68 11.01
C MET A 204 -8.96 19.27 11.57
N LEU A 205 -8.33 18.22 11.02
CA LEU A 205 -7.02 17.74 11.45
C LEU A 205 -5.92 18.77 11.13
N HIS A 206 -6.03 19.48 10.01
CA HIS A 206 -5.02 20.45 9.55
C HIS A 206 -4.69 21.54 10.57
N GLU A 207 -5.61 21.88 11.49
CA GLU A 207 -5.36 22.85 12.56
C GLU A 207 -4.17 22.47 13.46
N LYS A 208 -3.90 21.16 13.58
CA LYS A 208 -2.79 20.62 14.38
C LYS A 208 -1.41 20.85 13.76
N CYS A 209 -1.33 21.27 12.49
CA CYS A 209 -0.05 21.59 11.85
C CYS A 209 0.75 22.70 12.57
N ARG A 210 0.09 23.48 13.44
CA ARG A 210 0.73 24.49 14.30
C ARG A 210 1.64 23.89 15.38
N ASN A 211 1.43 22.62 15.76
CA ASN A 211 2.18 21.94 16.79
C ASN A 211 2.67 20.56 16.30
N PRO A 212 3.93 20.44 15.87
CA PRO A 212 4.49 19.17 15.39
C PRO A 212 4.43 18.02 16.39
N ALA A 213 4.30 18.29 17.70
CA ALA A 213 4.18 17.26 18.73
C ALA A 213 2.82 16.54 18.71
N GLU A 214 1.80 17.12 18.07
CA GLU A 214 0.46 16.52 17.93
C GLU A 214 0.30 15.68 16.66
N LEU A 215 1.30 15.67 15.78
CA LEU A 215 1.23 15.00 14.50
C LEU A 215 1.65 13.54 14.66
N ALA A 216 0.71 12.62 14.40
CA ALA A 216 0.95 11.18 14.39
C ALA A 216 1.11 10.63 12.96
N LEU A 217 1.90 9.55 12.84
CA LEU A 217 1.95 8.71 11.65
C LEU A 217 0.93 7.56 11.80
N VAL A 218 0.41 7.08 10.67
CA VAL A 218 -0.55 5.97 10.60
C VAL A 218 -0.08 4.94 9.57
N HIS A 219 -0.68 3.75 9.58
CA HIS A 219 -0.37 2.67 8.62
C HIS A 219 1.13 2.28 8.59
N ILE A 220 1.83 2.43 9.72
CA ILE A 220 3.23 2.03 9.90
C ILE A 220 3.25 0.57 10.35
N LEU A 221 3.40 -0.34 9.39
CA LEU A 221 3.22 -1.77 9.64
C LEU A 221 4.45 -2.61 9.31
N VAL A 222 4.62 -3.68 10.07
CA VAL A 222 5.59 -4.75 9.83
C VAL A 222 4.90 -6.11 9.94
N ARG A 223 5.55 -7.16 9.44
CA ARG A 223 5.13 -8.54 9.67
C ARG A 223 5.85 -9.11 10.88
N ARG A 224 5.19 -9.97 11.67
CA ARG A 224 5.84 -10.70 12.78
C ARG A 224 7.02 -11.54 12.30
N SER A 225 6.94 -12.09 11.09
CA SER A 225 8.03 -12.85 10.46
C SER A 225 9.21 -11.99 10.00
N ALA A 226 9.04 -10.68 9.86
CA ALA A 226 10.05 -9.75 9.38
C ALA A 226 9.86 -8.34 10.01
N PRO A 227 10.13 -8.17 11.32
CA PRO A 227 9.81 -6.96 12.08
C PRO A 227 10.69 -5.74 11.75
N SER A 228 11.68 -5.90 10.86
CA SER A 228 12.53 -4.83 10.33
C SER A 228 12.11 -4.37 8.94
N ARG A 229 11.06 -4.95 8.34
CA ARG A 229 10.60 -4.63 6.99
C ARG A 229 9.20 -4.01 7.04
N LEU A 230 9.06 -2.83 6.45
CA LEU A 230 7.77 -2.16 6.34
C LEU A 230 6.84 -2.93 5.39
N VAL A 231 5.54 -2.83 5.64
CA VAL A 231 4.48 -3.32 4.76
C VAL A 231 3.68 -2.13 4.29
N PHE A 232 3.52 -1.98 2.98
CA PHE A 232 2.78 -0.84 2.42
C PHE A 232 1.30 -1.22 2.23
N ILE A 233 0.43 -0.61 3.02
CA ILE A 233 -1.04 -0.78 2.94
C ILE A 233 -1.73 0.56 2.73
N ASP A 234 -2.99 0.55 2.30
CA ASP A 234 -3.78 1.77 2.09
C ASP A 234 -3.06 2.71 1.11
N ASN A 235 -2.70 2.15 -0.05
CA ASN A 235 -1.90 2.77 -1.11
C ASN A 235 -2.74 3.33 -2.27
N ALA A 236 -4.05 3.54 -2.05
CA ALA A 236 -4.96 4.12 -3.05
C ALA A 236 -4.53 5.52 -3.55
N GLY A 237 -3.61 6.19 -2.83
CA GLY A 237 -2.90 7.39 -3.29
C GLY A 237 -3.78 8.54 -3.76
N ARG A 238 -3.19 9.48 -4.50
CA ARG A 238 -3.88 10.65 -5.05
C ARG A 238 -3.50 10.85 -6.52
N PRO A 239 -4.11 10.10 -7.46
CA PRO A 239 -3.69 10.14 -8.86
C PRO A 239 -3.98 11.46 -9.57
N GLN A 240 -4.94 12.24 -9.11
CA GLN A 240 -5.27 13.57 -9.64
C GLN A 240 -4.59 14.72 -8.86
N HIS A 241 -3.75 14.42 -7.86
CA HIS A 241 -3.06 15.46 -7.09
C HIS A 241 -2.20 16.34 -8.01
N PRO A 242 -2.38 17.67 -7.98
CA PRO A 242 -1.69 18.59 -8.88
C PRO A 242 -0.18 18.65 -8.61
N GLU A 243 0.60 18.84 -9.68
CA GLU A 243 2.06 18.81 -9.63
C GLU A 243 2.64 19.99 -8.81
N GLU A 244 1.97 21.13 -8.83
CA GLU A 244 2.34 22.33 -8.08
C GLU A 244 2.07 22.22 -6.57
N LYS A 245 1.32 21.20 -6.12
CA LYS A 245 1.03 20.95 -4.70
C LYS A 245 1.65 19.65 -4.19
N LEU A 246 2.62 19.06 -4.90
CA LEU A 246 3.25 17.82 -4.44
C LEU A 246 3.76 17.95 -3.01
N ASN A 247 3.49 16.93 -2.20
CA ASN A 247 3.85 16.93 -0.79
C ASN A 247 5.32 16.55 -0.59
N PHE A 248 6.21 17.55 -0.56
CA PHE A 248 7.63 17.34 -0.30
C PHE A 248 7.95 17.01 1.16
N ARG A 249 7.01 17.20 2.10
CA ARG A 249 7.21 16.78 3.49
C ARG A 249 7.43 15.27 3.61
N LEU A 250 6.90 14.48 2.68
CA LEU A 250 7.13 13.03 2.59
C LEU A 250 8.61 12.66 2.41
N LEU A 251 9.42 13.57 1.87
CA LEU A 251 10.86 13.38 1.65
C LEU A 251 11.72 13.95 2.78
N GLN A 252 11.10 14.64 3.76
CA GLN A 252 11.85 15.35 4.79
C GLN A 252 12.62 14.38 5.69
N GLY A 253 13.93 14.63 5.82
CA GLY A 253 14.84 13.81 6.61
C GLY A 253 15.41 12.60 5.85
N ILE A 254 14.92 12.30 4.64
CA ILE A 254 15.44 11.21 3.81
C ILE A 254 16.71 11.65 3.11
N ASP A 255 17.82 10.94 3.36
CA ASP A 255 19.15 11.27 2.82
C ASP A 255 19.64 10.34 1.70
N SER A 256 18.88 9.28 1.42
CA SER A 256 19.30 8.18 0.56
C SER A 256 18.12 7.44 -0.06
N PHE A 257 18.28 6.93 -1.29
CA PHE A 257 17.24 6.18 -2.02
C PHE A 257 17.76 4.87 -2.63
N PRO A 258 16.88 3.87 -2.85
CA PRO A 258 17.28 2.59 -3.47
C PRO A 258 17.76 2.80 -4.91
N ALA A 259 19.00 2.40 -5.19
CA ALA A 259 19.67 2.59 -6.46
C ALA A 259 18.92 1.94 -7.63
N ALA A 260 18.39 0.73 -7.43
CA ALA A 260 17.63 0.00 -8.44
C ALA A 260 16.33 0.73 -8.84
N ALA A 261 15.56 1.21 -7.86
CA ALA A 261 14.34 1.98 -8.14
C ALA A 261 14.68 3.28 -8.89
N VAL A 262 15.68 4.04 -8.41
CA VAL A 262 16.13 5.28 -9.05
C VAL A 262 16.64 5.03 -10.48
N ALA A 263 17.34 3.91 -10.72
CA ALA A 263 17.76 3.51 -12.05
C ALA A 263 16.56 3.21 -12.98
N THR A 264 15.53 2.53 -12.47
CA THR A 264 14.27 2.33 -13.20
C THR A 264 13.61 3.65 -13.57
N LEU A 265 13.52 4.61 -12.63
CA LEU A 265 12.98 5.94 -12.90
C LEU A 265 13.79 6.69 -13.97
N ARG A 266 15.12 6.69 -13.86
CA ARG A 266 16.04 7.34 -14.82
C ARG A 266 16.00 6.71 -16.22
N SER A 267 15.62 5.43 -16.32
CA SER A 267 15.60 4.73 -17.61
C SER A 267 14.56 5.26 -18.59
N GLY A 268 13.56 6.04 -18.12
CA GLY A 268 12.44 6.49 -18.94
C GLY A 268 11.48 5.38 -19.37
N ARG A 269 11.64 4.15 -18.84
CA ARG A 269 10.82 2.99 -19.21
C ARG A 269 9.67 2.71 -18.24
N LEU A 270 9.51 3.50 -17.18
CA LEU A 270 8.54 3.22 -16.10
C LEU A 270 7.13 2.97 -16.64
N GLN A 271 6.59 3.86 -17.49
CA GLN A 271 5.29 3.64 -18.13
C GLN A 271 5.20 2.31 -18.89
N SER A 272 6.21 1.96 -19.69
CA SER A 272 6.19 0.72 -20.48
C SER A 272 6.22 -0.53 -19.59
N LEU A 273 7.02 -0.51 -18.52
CA LEU A 273 7.12 -1.60 -17.55
C LEU A 273 5.81 -1.75 -16.77
N LEU A 274 5.20 -0.63 -16.36
CA LEU A 274 3.89 -0.64 -15.70
C LEU A 274 2.80 -1.17 -16.61
N LEU A 275 2.75 -0.78 -17.89
CA LEU A 275 1.78 -1.33 -18.84
C LEU A 275 1.95 -2.85 -19.02
N GLU A 276 3.18 -3.34 -19.10
CA GLU A 276 3.46 -4.78 -19.18
C GLU A 276 2.99 -5.50 -17.91
N SER A 277 3.23 -4.90 -16.73
CA SER A 277 2.84 -5.42 -15.43
C SER A 277 1.32 -5.48 -15.27
N LEU A 278 0.63 -4.36 -15.51
CA LEU A 278 -0.80 -4.16 -15.31
C LEU A 278 -1.65 -5.01 -16.26
N ARG A 279 -1.12 -5.36 -17.44
CA ARG A 279 -1.83 -6.24 -18.40
C ARG A 279 -2.14 -7.63 -17.83
N LEU A 280 -1.41 -8.06 -16.80
CA LEU A 280 -1.70 -9.33 -16.11
C LEU A 280 -2.99 -9.29 -15.31
N ASP A 281 -3.39 -8.11 -14.83
CA ASP A 281 -4.70 -7.92 -14.21
C ASP A 281 -5.73 -7.57 -15.30
N ARG A 282 -6.43 -8.60 -15.78
CA ARG A 282 -7.39 -8.44 -16.88
C ARG A 282 -8.56 -7.53 -16.51
N GLU A 283 -9.06 -7.62 -15.28
CA GLU A 283 -10.22 -6.81 -14.86
C GLU A 283 -9.84 -5.33 -14.76
N LEU A 284 -8.66 -5.02 -14.19
CA LEU A 284 -8.16 -3.65 -14.18
C LEU A 284 -7.93 -3.17 -15.61
N TRP A 285 -7.22 -3.96 -16.42
CA TRP A 285 -6.88 -3.58 -17.78
C TRP A 285 -8.12 -3.25 -18.61
N GLU A 286 -9.12 -4.13 -18.62
CA GLU A 286 -10.34 -3.93 -19.41
C GLU A 286 -11.20 -2.79 -18.85
N SER A 287 -11.36 -2.71 -17.52
CA SER A 287 -12.17 -1.66 -16.90
C SER A 287 -11.58 -0.25 -17.08
N GLN A 288 -10.27 -0.14 -17.23
CA GLN A 288 -9.57 1.13 -17.48
C GLN A 288 -9.39 1.44 -18.97
N GLY A 289 -9.98 0.68 -19.89
CA GLY A 289 -9.85 0.94 -21.34
C GLY A 289 -8.48 0.56 -21.92
N GLY A 290 -7.81 -0.41 -21.30
CA GLY A 290 -6.51 -0.93 -21.69
C GLY A 290 -5.39 0.09 -21.58
N ALA A 291 -4.40 -0.01 -22.46
CA ALA A 291 -3.23 0.85 -22.43
C ALA A 291 -3.61 2.34 -22.54
N GLU A 292 -4.52 2.68 -23.46
CA GLU A 292 -4.88 4.08 -23.74
C GLU A 292 -5.55 4.76 -22.55
N GLY A 293 -6.44 4.09 -21.83
CA GLY A 293 -7.07 4.68 -20.65
C GLY A 293 -6.16 4.70 -19.41
N LEU A 294 -5.15 3.81 -19.32
CA LEU A 294 -4.13 3.86 -18.26
C LEU A 294 -3.03 4.92 -18.52
N ARG A 295 -2.75 5.28 -19.78
CA ARG A 295 -1.66 6.22 -20.13
C ARG A 295 -1.69 7.56 -19.41
N PRO A 296 -2.83 8.26 -19.24
CA PRO A 296 -2.86 9.54 -18.52
C PRO A 296 -2.37 9.40 -17.08
N LEU A 297 -2.81 8.34 -16.40
CA LEU A 297 -2.43 8.02 -15.03
C LEU A 297 -0.92 7.73 -14.91
N LEU A 298 -0.40 6.90 -15.81
CA LEU A 298 1.03 6.57 -15.83
C LEU A 298 1.90 7.79 -16.17
N ARG A 299 1.41 8.70 -17.03
CA ARG A 299 2.09 9.98 -17.32
C ARG A 299 2.20 10.86 -16.08
N THR A 300 1.20 10.87 -15.21
CA THR A 300 1.28 11.58 -13.92
C THR A 300 2.38 11.01 -13.03
N ILE A 301 2.48 9.69 -12.92
CA ILE A 301 3.54 9.02 -12.14
C ILE A 301 4.92 9.34 -12.73
N ASP A 302 5.07 9.27 -14.05
CA ASP A 302 6.32 9.63 -14.72
C ASP A 302 6.73 11.08 -14.43
N ARG A 303 5.80 12.03 -14.48
CA ARG A 303 6.10 13.44 -14.15
C ARG A 303 6.58 13.59 -12.70
N ARG A 304 5.90 12.94 -11.75
CA ARG A 304 6.33 12.92 -10.34
C ARG A 304 7.69 12.27 -10.16
N ALA A 305 8.00 11.22 -10.92
CA ALA A 305 9.33 10.62 -10.93
C ALA A 305 10.40 11.61 -11.39
N HIS A 306 10.14 12.42 -12.43
CA HIS A 306 11.08 13.48 -12.84
C HIS A 306 11.29 14.54 -11.74
N VAL A 307 10.23 14.92 -11.03
CA VAL A 307 10.31 15.84 -9.89
C VAL A 307 11.17 15.23 -8.77
N LEU A 308 10.96 13.96 -8.43
CA LEU A 308 11.77 13.26 -7.42
C LEU A 308 13.25 13.16 -7.83
N LEU A 309 13.52 12.81 -9.09
CA LEU A 309 14.89 12.73 -9.61
C LEU A 309 15.61 14.08 -9.55
N ARG A 310 14.90 15.18 -9.85
CA ARG A 310 15.44 16.53 -9.69
C ARG A 310 15.72 16.84 -8.23
N HIS A 311 14.79 16.52 -7.32
CA HIS A 311 14.98 16.70 -5.88
C HIS A 311 16.23 15.98 -5.36
N ILE A 312 16.42 14.71 -5.75
CA ILE A 312 17.62 13.91 -5.43
C ILE A 312 18.88 14.60 -5.88
N GLN A 313 18.90 15.15 -7.11
CA GLN A 313 20.05 15.83 -7.67
C GLN A 313 20.33 17.17 -6.97
N GLU A 314 19.32 18.01 -6.76
CA GLU A 314 19.45 19.35 -6.16
C GLU A 314 19.93 19.29 -4.71
N HIS A 315 19.55 18.24 -3.97
CA HIS A 315 19.89 18.06 -2.56
C HIS A 315 21.09 17.12 -2.35
N ASN A 316 21.73 16.64 -3.42
CA ASN A 316 22.86 15.70 -3.37
C ASN A 316 22.57 14.45 -2.53
N LEU A 317 21.36 13.90 -2.65
CA LEU A 317 20.93 12.72 -1.91
C LEU A 317 21.64 11.49 -2.44
N THR A 318 22.00 10.57 -1.55
CA THR A 318 22.80 9.39 -1.90
C THR A 318 21.94 8.24 -2.41
N LEU A 319 22.58 7.23 -3.00
CA LEU A 319 21.91 6.00 -3.42
C LEU A 319 22.51 4.80 -2.68
N PHE A 320 21.69 3.83 -2.32
CA PHE A 320 22.15 2.58 -1.70
C PHE A 320 21.76 1.38 -2.56
N GLU A 321 22.62 0.36 -2.56
CA GLU A 321 22.32 -0.93 -3.18
C GLU A 321 21.38 -1.74 -2.28
N ASP A 322 20.38 -2.39 -2.88
CA ASP A 322 19.54 -3.33 -2.16
C ASP A 322 20.37 -4.55 -1.77
N SER A 323 20.28 -4.96 -0.49
CA SER A 323 20.79 -6.28 -0.10
C SER A 323 19.88 -7.35 -0.71
N PRO A 324 20.43 -8.38 -1.37
CA PRO A 324 19.65 -9.40 -2.07
C PRO A 324 18.70 -10.18 -1.17
#